data_AF-A0A814T861-F1
#
_entry.id   AF-A0A814T861-F1
#
_cell.length_a   1.000
_cell.length_b   1.000
_cell.length_c   1.000
_cell.angle_alpha   90.00
_cell.angle_beta   90.00
_cell.angle_gamma   90.00
#
_symmetry.space_group_name_H-M   'P 1'
#
loop_
_entity.id
_entity.type
_entity.pdbx_description
1 polymer ?
#
loop_
_entity_poly.entity_id
_entity_poly.type
_entity_poly.pdbx_seq_one_letter_code
_entity_poly.pdbx_strand_id
1 'polypeptide(L)' 'MTGADIGVGWVDSQGQVNFQDRHASGFFRPMIDNTTNDWFVLHGRELNGWTAIQFKRLLDTCDSMDYPIKVR' A
#
# COMPACT_ATOMS: atom_id res chain seq x y z
N MET A 1 -10.30 -7.80 -9.98
CA MET A 1 -9.66 -6.98 -8.93
C MET A 1 -10.46 -5.71 -8.61
N THR A 2 -11.65 -5.52 -9.19
CA THR A 2 -12.53 -4.39 -8.88
C THR A 2 -12.83 -4.30 -7.38
N GLY A 3 -12.73 -3.10 -6.82
CA GLY A 3 -12.97 -2.77 -5.41
C GLY A 3 -11.82 -3.13 -4.47
N ALA A 4 -10.65 -3.51 -5.00
CA ALA A 4 -9.49 -3.83 -4.16
C ALA A 4 -8.73 -2.55 -3.77
N ASP A 5 -8.36 -2.52 -2.50
CA ASP A 5 -7.49 -1.56 -1.84
C ASP A 5 -6.09 -2.19 -1.74
N ILE A 6 -5.10 -1.51 -2.30
CA ILE A 6 -3.82 -2.10 -2.72
C ILE A 6 -2.65 -1.23 -2.30
N GLY A 7 -1.86 -1.71 -1.34
CA GLY A 7 -0.51 -1.21 -1.08
C GLY A 7 0.52 -1.83 -2.03
N VAL A 8 1.28 -0.99 -2.75
CA VAL A 8 2.41 -1.42 -3.60
C VAL A 8 3.71 -0.84 -3.07
N GLY A 9 4.64 -1.69 -2.65
CA GLY A 9 5.93 -1.26 -2.10
C GLY A 9 7.12 -1.95 -2.76
N TRP A 10 8.23 -1.23 -2.89
CA TRP A 10 9.52 -1.76 -3.36
C TRP A 10 10.68 -0.98 -2.73
N VAL A 11 11.87 -1.58 -2.78
CA VAL A 11 13.13 -0.90 -2.44
C VAL A 11 13.89 -0.69 -3.75
N ASP A 12 14.33 0.54 -4.01
CA ASP A 12 15.07 0.83 -5.24
C ASP A 12 16.56 0.47 -5.11
N SER A 13 17.31 0.62 -6.20
CA SER A 13 18.74 0.31 -6.25
C SER A 13 19.60 1.21 -5.35
N GLN A 14 19.06 2.31 -4.81
CA GLN A 14 19.71 3.17 -3.85
C GLN A 14 19.36 2.80 -2.40
N GLY A 15 18.53 1.78 -2.21
CA GLY A 15 18.03 1.37 -0.90
C GLY A 15 16.87 2.24 -0.39
N GLN A 16 16.30 3.12 -1.21
CA GLN A 16 15.14 3.92 -0.80
C GLN A 16 13.86 3.09 -0.89
N VAL A 17 13.04 3.22 0.14
CA VAL A 17 11.74 2.54 0.22
C VAL A 17 10.71 3.40 -0.48
N ASN A 18 10.06 2.83 -1.47
CA ASN A 18 8.96 3.44 -2.19
C ASN A 18 7.68 2.68 -1.85
N PHE A 19 6.59 3.41 -1.65
CA PHE A 19 5.28 2.84 -1.35
C PHE A 19 4.18 3.68 -1.97
N GLN A 20 3.16 3.03 -2.50
CA GLN A 20 2.02 3.68 -3.14
C GLN A 20 0.73 3.04 -2.67
N ASP A 21 -0.22 3.93 -2.36
CA ASP A 21 -1.62 3.58 -2.14
C ASP A 21 -2.36 3.58 -3.48
N ARG A 22 -3.19 2.55 -3.72
CA ARG A 22 -3.83 2.34 -5.00
C ARG A 22 -5.19 1.69 -4.86
N HIS A 23 -6.13 2.16 -5.69
CA HIS A 23 -7.47 1.61 -5.81
C HIS A 23 -7.69 0.96 -7.18
N ALA A 24 -8.24 -0.26 -7.20
CA ALA A 24 -8.55 -0.97 -8.43
C ALA A 24 -10.04 -0.95 -8.76
N SER A 25 -10.41 -0.33 -9.89
CA SER A 25 -11.79 -0.34 -10.42
C SER A 25 -12.04 -1.44 -11.47
N GLY A 26 -11.03 -2.23 -11.84
CA GLY A 26 -11.14 -3.27 -12.87
C GLY A 26 -9.93 -4.19 -12.96
N PHE A 27 -9.82 -4.93 -14.07
CA PHE A 27 -8.66 -5.78 -14.39
C PHE A 27 -7.65 -5.03 -15.27
N PHE A 28 -7.23 -3.87 -14.81
CA PHE A 28 -6.21 -3.03 -15.42
C PHE A 28 -5.34 -2.42 -14.33
N ARG A 29 -4.37 -1.59 -14.71
CA ARG A 29 -3.46 -0.93 -13.75
C ARG A 29 -4.28 -0.15 -12.70
N PRO A 30 -4.16 -0.48 -11.40
CA PRO A 30 -4.85 0.25 -10.34
C PRO A 30 -4.46 1.73 -10.36
N MET A 31 -5.42 2.60 -10.09
CA MET A 31 -5.20 4.05 -10.04
C MET A 31 -4.48 4.38 -8.73
N ILE A 32 -3.72 5.48 -8.72
CA ILE A 32 -3.16 5.99 -7.46
C ILE A 32 -4.32 6.53 -6.63
N ASP A 33 -4.39 6.10 -5.37
CA ASP A 33 -5.30 6.70 -4.42
C ASP A 33 -4.72 8.05 -3.98
N ASN A 34 -5.45 9.12 -4.26
CA ASN A 34 -5.02 10.50 -4.00
C ASN A 34 -5.94 11.18 -2.97
N THR A 35 -6.97 10.50 -2.46
CA THR A 35 -7.93 11.11 -1.52
C THR A 35 -7.38 11.13 -0.11
N THR A 36 -6.65 10.09 0.28
CA THR A 36 -5.96 9.97 1.57
C THR A 36 -4.58 9.32 1.37
N ASN A 37 -3.67 9.48 2.34
CA ASN A 37 -2.44 8.69 2.40
C ASN A 37 -2.46 7.92 3.71
N ASP A 38 -3.14 6.78 3.70
CA ASP A 38 -3.44 6.02 4.90
C ASP A 38 -2.32 5.06 5.31
N TRP A 39 -1.29 4.94 4.47
CA TRP A 39 -0.18 4.02 4.64
C TRP A 39 1.09 4.76 5.02
N PHE A 40 1.62 4.44 6.20
CA PHE A 40 2.88 5.01 6.67
C PHE A 40 3.96 3.94 6.68
N VAL A 41 4.94 4.09 5.80
CA VAL A 41 6.14 3.25 5.78
C VAL A 41 6.97 3.53 7.03
N LEU A 42 7.30 2.48 7.77
CA LEU A 42 8.13 2.54 8.97
C LEU A 42 9.57 2.15 8.68
N HIS A 43 9.75 1.11 7.87
CA HIS A 43 11.06 0.60 7.48
C HIS A 43 10.95 -0.18 6.18
N GLY A 44 12.04 -0.25 5.43
CA GLY A 44 12.15 -1.17 4.31
C GLY A 44 13.60 -1.46 4.00
N ARG A 45 13.87 -2.70 3.59
CA ARG A 45 15.22 -3.14 3.23
C ARG A 45 15.16 -4.24 2.19
N GLU A 46 16.19 -4.29 1.37
CA GLU A 46 16.49 -5.42 0.53
C GLU A 46 17.79 -6.09 1.02
N LEU A 47 17.75 -7.39 1.27
CA LEU A 47 18.91 -8.14 1.74
C LEU A 47 18.85 -9.59 1.24
N ASN A 48 19.92 -10.05 0.60
CA ASN A 48 20.07 -11.44 0.13
C ASN A 48 18.89 -11.94 -0.74
N GLY A 49 18.37 -11.08 -1.62
CA GLY A 49 17.22 -11.39 -2.48
C GLY A 49 15.86 -11.29 -1.80
N TRP A 50 15.80 -10.85 -0.55
CA TRP A 50 14.55 -10.59 0.18
C TRP A 50 14.28 -9.10 0.29
N THR A 51 13.07 -8.68 -0.10
CA THR A 51 12.57 -7.34 0.19
C THR A 51 11.58 -7.42 1.34
N ALA A 52 11.84 -6.67 2.41
CA ALA A 52 10.95 -6.55 3.56
C ALA A 52 10.54 -5.09 3.74
N ILE A 53 9.23 -4.81 3.79
CA ILE A 53 8.67 -3.48 4.02
C ILE A 53 7.72 -3.57 5.21
N GLN A 54 7.95 -2.73 6.20
CA GLN A 54 7.10 -2.57 7.37
C GLN A 54 6.31 -1.27 7.23
N PHE A 55 5.01 -1.36 7.40
CA PHE A 55 4.10 -0.22 7.32
C PHE A 55 3.10 -0.28 8.47
N LYS A 56 2.44 0.85 8.72
CA LYS A 56 1.22 0.92 9.53
C LYS A 56 0.12 1.58 8.72
N ARG A 57 -1.12 1.18 8.99
CA ARG A 57 -2.35 1.72 8.42
C ARG A 57 -3.46 1.60 9.46
N LEU A 58 -4.43 2.52 9.43
CA LEU A 58 -5.62 2.45 10.27
C LEU A 58 -6.52 1.28 9.84
N LEU A 59 -7.22 0.68 10.80
CA LEU A 59 -8.17 -0.41 10.50
C LEU A 59 -9.37 0.09 9.67
N ASP A 60 -9.79 1.33 9.92
CA ASP A 60 -10.82 2.03 9.17
C ASP A 60 -10.30 3.46 8.96
N THR A 61 -10.13 3.82 7.69
CA THR A 61 -9.61 5.12 7.25
C THR A 61 -10.72 6.12 6.95
N CYS A 62 -11.98 5.68 6.96
CA CYS A 62 -13.14 6.43 6.50
C CYS A 62 -13.03 6.94 5.05
N ASP A 63 -12.16 6.33 4.23
CA ASP A 63 -12.10 6.55 2.78
C ASP A 63 -13.00 5.54 2.05
N SER A 64 -13.82 6.04 1.12
CA SER A 64 -14.65 5.25 0.22
C SER A 64 -13.88 4.32 -0.73
N MET A 65 -12.61 4.61 -0.99
CA MET A 65 -11.74 3.83 -1.86
C MET A 65 -10.99 2.71 -1.11
N ASP A 66 -11.06 2.74 0.21
CA ASP A 66 -10.42 1.78 1.11
C ASP A 66 -11.37 0.67 1.59
N TYR A 67 -10.78 -0.47 1.97
CA TYR A 67 -11.51 -1.58 2.55
C TYR A 67 -11.30 -1.68 4.08
N PRO A 68 -12.32 -1.43 4.91
CA PRO A 68 -12.19 -1.51 6.37
C PRO A 68 -11.84 -2.92 6.87
N ILE A 69 -10.80 -3.00 7.68
CA ILE A 69 -10.34 -4.22 8.35
C ILE A 69 -11.10 -4.37 9.67
N LYS A 70 -12.06 -5.30 9.70
CA LYS A 70 -12.85 -5.58 10.91
C LYS A 70 -12.12 -6.56 11.82
N VAL A 71 -11.88 -6.16 13.07
CA VAL A 71 -11.40 -7.06 14.13
C VAL A 71 -12.60 -7.84 14.67
N ARG A 72 -12.48 -9.17 14.77
CA ARG A 72 -13.50 -10.05 15.34
C ARG A 72 -13.22 -10.30 16.81
#